data_AF-A0A7X8MDA0-F1
#
_entry.id   AF-A0A7X8MDA0-F1
#
_cell.length_a   1.000
_cell.length_b   1.000
_cell.length_c   1.000
_cell.angle_alpha   90.00
_cell.angle_beta   90.00
_cell.angle_gamma   90.00
#
_symmetry.space_group_name_H-M   'P 1'
#
loop_
_entity.id
_entity.type
_entity.pdbx_description
1 polymer ?
#
loop_
_entity_poly.entity_id
_entity_poly.type
_entity_poly.pdbx_seq_one_letter_code
_entity_poly.pdbx_strand_id
1 'polypeptide(L)'
;MASKKKSNTSCKKADQETSCLLLAHELASLRGQFHDITTRYQANVEATLVACVNSLSAKDSEDLLCGEKSRREWQTLIKAVQEVKLKPQKGRLKDIRRIDALVADIAEQLGLS
;
A
#
# COMPACT_ATOMS: atom_id res chain seq x y z
N MET A 1 14.15 -21.71 -64.82
CA MET A 1 14.83 -22.16 -63.58
C MET A 1 14.19 -21.44 -62.40
N ALA A 2 13.44 -22.15 -61.57
CA ALA A 2 12.74 -21.60 -60.42
C ALA A 2 13.62 -21.76 -59.17
N SER A 3 14.20 -20.66 -58.68
CA SER A 3 14.97 -20.66 -57.44
C SER A 3 14.15 -20.05 -56.31
N LYS A 4 13.73 -20.96 -55.43
CA LYS A 4 13.19 -20.74 -54.09
C LYS A 4 14.01 -19.69 -53.31
N LYS A 5 13.34 -18.76 -52.63
CA LYS A 5 13.88 -18.12 -51.41
C LYS A 5 12.76 -17.80 -50.40
N LYS A 6 12.16 -18.85 -49.84
CA LYS A 6 11.42 -18.79 -48.56
C LYS A 6 12.43 -19.08 -47.45
N SER A 7 12.97 -18.07 -46.76
CA SER A 7 13.81 -18.32 -45.56
C SER A 7 13.81 -17.23 -44.49
N ASN A 8 13.10 -16.10 -44.65
CA ASN A 8 13.18 -15.00 -43.67
C ASN A 8 12.08 -14.98 -42.60
N THR A 9 11.13 -15.92 -42.63
CA THR A 9 9.96 -15.90 -41.73
C THR A 9 10.16 -16.73 -40.45
N SER A 10 11.11 -17.68 -40.41
CA SER A 10 11.35 -18.50 -39.22
C SER A 10 12.26 -17.80 -38.19
N CYS A 11 13.27 -17.04 -38.64
CA CYS A 11 14.18 -16.31 -37.75
C CYS A 11 13.44 -15.24 -36.93
N LYS A 12 12.54 -14.48 -37.56
CA LYS A 12 11.72 -13.46 -36.89
C LYS A 12 10.78 -14.03 -35.82
N LYS A 13 10.31 -15.27 -36.00
CA LYS A 13 9.43 -15.94 -35.03
C LYS A 13 10.21 -16.38 -33.78
N ALA A 14 11.43 -16.88 -33.96
CA ALA A 14 12.30 -17.27 -32.85
C ALA A 14 12.74 -16.06 -32.00
N ASP A 15 13.10 -14.94 -32.65
CA ASP A 15 13.46 -13.69 -31.94
C ASP A 15 12.25 -13.07 -31.20
N GLN A 16 11.06 -13.23 -31.77
CA GLN A 16 9.83 -12.76 -31.13
C GLN A 16 9.42 -13.67 -29.95
N GLU A 17 9.65 -14.98 -30.06
CA GLU A 17 9.41 -15.96 -29.00
C GLU A 17 10.36 -15.74 -27.82
N THR A 18 11.65 -15.54 -28.07
CA THR A 18 12.62 -15.18 -27.02
C THR A 18 12.29 -13.84 -26.38
N SER A 19 11.90 -12.83 -27.16
CA SER A 19 11.46 -11.53 -26.62
C SER A 19 10.20 -11.66 -25.76
N CYS A 20 9.26 -12.54 -26.13
CA CYS A 20 8.05 -12.80 -25.37
C CYS A 20 8.35 -13.52 -24.05
N LEU A 21 9.26 -14.49 -24.05
CA LEU A 21 9.72 -15.18 -22.85
C LEU A 21 10.46 -14.24 -21.90
N LEU A 22 11.31 -13.35 -22.43
CA LEU A 22 11.99 -12.32 -21.63
C LEU A 22 10.98 -11.36 -21.01
N LEU A 23 9.98 -10.89 -21.76
CA LEU A 23 8.92 -10.05 -21.21
C LEU A 23 8.13 -10.76 -20.11
N ALA A 24 7.81 -12.04 -20.29
CA ALA A 24 7.12 -12.83 -19.27
C ALA A 24 7.96 -12.97 -17.99
N HIS A 25 9.27 -13.16 -18.12
CA HIS A 25 10.21 -13.19 -17.00
C HIS A 25 10.26 -11.84 -16.27
N GLU A 26 10.41 -10.73 -16.99
CA GLU A 26 10.42 -9.39 -16.40
C GLU A 26 9.10 -9.06 -15.69
N LEU A 27 7.96 -9.45 -16.27
CA LEU A 27 6.66 -9.29 -15.61
C LEU A 27 6.53 -10.14 -14.36
N ALA A 28 7.09 -11.36 -14.34
CA ALA A 28 7.12 -12.20 -13.16
C ALA A 28 8.00 -11.60 -12.04
N SER A 29 9.16 -11.06 -12.41
CA SER A 29 10.04 -10.33 -11.49
C SER A 29 9.34 -9.08 -10.92
N LEU A 30 8.71 -8.27 -11.78
CA LEU A 30 7.96 -7.09 -11.38
C LEU A 30 6.80 -7.45 -10.45
N ARG A 31 6.10 -8.57 -10.69
CA ARG A 31 5.05 -9.07 -9.81
C ARG A 31 5.58 -9.42 -8.42
N GLY A 32 6.75 -10.06 -8.34
CA GLY A 32 7.42 -10.37 -7.07
C GLY A 32 7.78 -9.08 -6.31
N GLN A 33 8.44 -8.14 -6.98
CA GLN A 33 8.80 -6.85 -6.38
C GLN A 33 7.57 -6.06 -5.92
N PHE A 34 6.50 -6.04 -6.72
CA PHE A 34 5.23 -5.39 -6.34
C PHE A 34 4.64 -6.00 -5.08
N HIS A 35 4.66 -7.33 -4.96
CA HIS A 35 4.20 -8.02 -3.76
C HIS A 35 5.05 -7.65 -2.53
N ASP A 36 6.37 -7.70 -2.64
CA ASP A 36 7.28 -7.38 -1.53
C ASP A 36 7.12 -5.94 -1.05
N ILE A 37 7.02 -4.99 -1.99
CA ILE A 37 6.79 -3.57 -1.69
C ILE A 37 5.45 -3.40 -0.96
N THR A 38 4.39 -4.03 -1.46
CA THR A 38 3.04 -3.90 -0.88
C THR A 38 3.00 -4.51 0.53
N THR A 39 3.63 -5.67 0.73
CA THR A 39 3.70 -6.34 2.04
C THR A 39 4.46 -5.50 3.06
N ARG A 40 5.61 -4.94 2.68
CA ARG A 40 6.38 -4.04 3.56
C ARG A 40 5.61 -2.77 3.88
N TYR A 41 4.98 -2.16 2.88
CA TYR A 41 4.15 -0.99 3.07
C TYR A 41 3.00 -1.27 4.04
N GLN A 42 2.29 -2.39 3.87
CA GLN A 42 1.22 -2.82 4.76
C GLN A 42 1.73 -2.99 6.20
N ALA A 43 2.84 -3.70 6.39
CA ALA A 43 3.42 -3.94 7.71
C ALA A 43 3.80 -2.63 8.42
N ASN A 44 4.33 -1.64 7.70
CA ASN A 44 4.67 -0.34 8.26
C ASN A 44 3.43 0.42 8.73
N VAL A 45 2.37 0.48 7.91
CA VAL A 45 1.11 1.15 8.27
C VAL A 45 0.45 0.44 9.46
N GLU A 46 0.47 -0.89 9.49
CA GLU A 46 -0.05 -1.69 10.61
C GLU A 46 0.74 -1.46 11.90
N ALA A 47 2.07 -1.36 11.82
CA ALA A 47 2.90 -1.07 12.98
C ALA A 47 2.55 0.30 13.59
N THR A 48 2.35 1.33 12.77
CA THR A 48 1.93 2.66 13.25
C THR A 48 0.52 2.61 13.85
N LEU A 49 -0.42 1.88 13.24
CA LEU A 49 -1.75 1.67 13.81
C LEU A 49 -1.69 1.01 15.20
N VAL A 50 -0.88 -0.04 15.34
CA VAL A 50 -0.68 -0.73 16.62
C VAL A 50 -0.03 0.21 17.64
N ALA A 51 0.95 1.01 17.24
CA ALA A 51 1.56 2.01 18.12
C ALA A 51 0.52 3.03 18.62
N CYS A 52 -0.31 3.57 17.72
CA CYS A 52 -1.40 4.48 18.09
C CYS A 52 -2.38 3.83 19.08
N VAL A 53 -2.80 2.58 18.84
CA VAL A 53 -3.69 1.85 19.76
C VAL A 53 -3.02 1.63 21.12
N ASN A 54 -1.76 1.21 21.13
CA ASN A 54 -1.02 0.99 22.37
C ASN A 54 -0.85 2.28 23.17
N SER A 55 -0.53 3.40 22.53
CA SER A 55 -0.42 4.70 23.21
C SER A 55 -1.75 5.19 23.76
N LEU A 56 -2.87 4.87 23.12
CA LEU A 56 -4.21 5.16 23.64
C LEU A 56 -4.59 4.23 24.79
N SER A 57 -4.12 2.97 24.78
CA SER A 57 -4.43 1.98 25.82
C SER A 57 -3.51 2.03 27.03
N ALA A 58 -2.28 2.54 26.86
CA ALA A 58 -1.26 2.61 27.91
C ALA A 58 -1.32 3.92 28.72
N LYS A 59 -2.00 4.95 28.22
CA LYS A 59 -2.30 6.13 29.03
C LYS A 59 -3.41 5.74 30.01
N ASP A 60 -3.09 5.72 31.29
CA ASP A 60 -4.09 5.59 32.34
C ASP A 60 -5.14 6.71 32.17
N SER A 61 -6.38 6.45 32.59
CA SER A 61 -7.50 7.38 32.40
C SER A 61 -7.22 8.78 32.97
N GLU A 62 -6.34 8.89 33.97
CA GLU A 62 -5.85 10.14 34.56
C GLU A 62 -4.95 10.95 33.60
N ASP A 63 -4.05 10.31 32.85
CA ASP A 63 -3.18 10.98 31.87
C ASP A 63 -3.92 11.39 30.59
N LEU A 64 -4.97 10.64 30.22
CA LEU A 64 -5.90 11.02 29.13
C LEU A 64 -6.77 12.24 29.49
N LEU A 65 -7.03 12.46 30.79
CA LEU A 65 -7.75 13.63 31.30
C LEU A 65 -6.80 14.82 31.56
N CYS A 66 -5.49 14.58 31.71
CA CYS A 66 -4.46 15.60 31.94
C CYS A 66 -3.92 16.23 30.63
N GLY A 67 -4.14 15.59 29.48
CA GLY A 67 -3.70 16.11 28.18
C GLY A 67 -4.52 17.32 27.71
N GLU A 68 -3.84 18.27 27.05
CA GLU A 68 -4.40 19.49 26.42
C GLU A 68 -5.57 19.24 25.43
N LYS A 69 -5.86 17.98 25.09
CA LYS A 69 -6.89 17.65 24.11
C LYS A 69 -8.30 17.68 24.67
N SER A 70 -9.11 18.58 24.13
CA SER A 70 -10.53 18.65 24.46
C SER A 70 -11.28 17.39 24.03
N ARG A 71 -12.34 17.02 24.77
CA ARG A 71 -13.31 15.97 24.37
C ARG A 71 -13.79 16.13 22.93
N ARG A 72 -13.88 17.37 22.43
CA ARG A 72 -14.27 17.67 21.05
C ARG A 72 -13.24 17.18 20.02
N GLU A 73 -11.96 17.28 20.31
CA GLU A 73 -10.88 16.85 19.43
C GLU A 73 -10.85 15.32 19.32
N TRP A 74 -11.02 14.62 20.44
CA TRP A 74 -11.20 13.16 20.44
C TRP A 74 -12.41 12.72 19.61
N GLN A 75 -13.53 13.43 19.72
CA GLN A 75 -14.71 13.14 18.90
C GLN A 75 -14.47 13.41 17.41
N THR A 76 -13.70 14.44 17.06
CA THR A 76 -13.32 14.73 15.67
C THR A 76 -12.45 13.62 15.10
N LEU A 77 -11.46 13.12 15.85
CA LEU A 77 -10.63 11.98 15.46
C LEU A 77 -11.45 10.71 15.24
N ILE A 78 -12.36 10.40 16.16
CA ILE A 78 -13.26 9.24 16.04
C ILE A 78 -14.13 9.37 14.78
N LYS A 79 -14.71 10.55 14.53
CA LYS A 79 -15.48 10.80 13.31
C LYS A 79 -14.63 10.65 12.05
N ALA A 80 -13.41 11.17 12.05
CA ALA A 80 -12.51 11.05 10.92
C ALA A 80 -12.25 9.57 10.57
N VAL A 81 -12.02 8.72 11.57
CA VAL A 81 -11.87 7.25 11.38
C VAL A 81 -13.17 6.61 10.88
N GLN A 82 -14.32 6.95 11.46
CA GLN A 82 -15.62 6.36 11.11
C GLN A 82 -16.12 6.79 9.71
N GLU A 83 -15.78 7.99 9.27
CA GLU A 83 -16.18 8.52 7.97
C GLU A 83 -15.31 7.98 6.82
N VAL A 84 -14.21 7.27 7.11
CA VAL A 84 -13.40 6.62 6.09
C VAL A 84 -14.19 5.47 5.45
N LYS A 85 -14.91 5.80 4.37
CA LYS A 85 -15.59 4.82 3.50
C LYS A 85 -14.57 4.07 2.66
N LEU A 86 -13.97 3.03 3.23
CA LEU A 86 -13.07 2.12 2.53
C LEU A 86 -13.83 1.12 1.68
N LYS A 87 -13.33 0.82 0.47
CA LYS A 87 -13.87 -0.25 -0.39
C LYS A 87 -12.78 -1.29 -0.63
N PRO A 88 -12.52 -2.19 0.34
CA PRO A 88 -11.40 -3.14 0.29
C PRO A 88 -11.42 -4.01 -0.98
N GLN A 89 -12.61 -4.39 -1.45
CA GLN A 89 -12.81 -5.22 -2.64
C GLN A 89 -12.37 -4.57 -3.96
N LYS A 90 -12.14 -3.25 -4.01
CA LYS A 90 -11.80 -2.53 -5.25
C LYS A 90 -10.31 -2.23 -5.40
N GLY A 91 -9.47 -2.52 -4.39
CA GLY A 91 -8.02 -2.29 -4.45
C GLY A 91 -7.64 -0.85 -4.81
N ARG A 92 -8.42 0.14 -4.39
CA ARG A 92 -8.20 1.54 -4.79
C ARG A 92 -6.97 2.08 -4.06
N LEU A 93 -5.93 2.43 -4.81
CA LEU A 93 -4.77 3.18 -4.29
C LEU A 93 -5.16 4.46 -3.53
N LYS A 94 -6.28 5.10 -3.91
CA LYS A 94 -6.82 6.26 -3.18
C LYS A 94 -7.27 5.92 -1.76
N ASP A 95 -7.80 4.71 -1.55
CA ASP A 95 -8.24 4.25 -0.23
C ASP A 95 -7.02 3.95 0.65
N ILE A 96 -5.97 3.34 0.07
CA ILE A 96 -4.69 3.12 0.74
C ILE A 96 -4.06 4.44 1.19
N ARG A 97 -3.95 5.43 0.29
CA ARG A 97 -3.42 6.76 0.63
C ARG A 97 -4.24 7.50 1.69
N ARG A 98 -5.55 7.26 1.76
CA ARG A 98 -6.42 7.84 2.80
C ARG A 98 -6.13 7.23 4.17
N ILE A 99 -5.91 5.91 4.23
CA ILE A 99 -5.51 5.24 5.46
C ILE A 99 -4.17 5.80 5.93
N ASP A 100 -3.19 5.87 5.03
CA ASP A 100 -1.85 6.38 5.33
C ASP A 100 -1.88 7.82 5.90
N ALA A 101 -2.60 8.73 5.23
CA ALA A 101 -2.75 10.10 5.69
C ALA A 101 -3.46 10.20 7.05
N LEU A 102 -4.51 9.40 7.27
CA LEU A 102 -5.23 9.36 8.54
C LEU A 102 -4.34 8.82 9.67
N VAL A 103 -3.57 7.77 9.41
CA VAL A 103 -2.67 7.16 10.38
C VAL A 103 -1.54 8.12 10.74
N ALA A 104 -0.97 8.83 9.76
CA ALA A 104 0.04 9.85 9.99
C ALA A 104 -0.48 11.02 10.84
N ASP A 105 -1.68 11.54 10.52
CA ASP A 105 -2.32 12.62 11.29
C ASP A 105 -2.59 12.18 12.74
N ILE A 106 -3.11 10.95 12.95
CA ILE A 106 -3.32 10.40 14.29
C ILE A 106 -1.99 10.22 15.03
N ALA A 107 -0.93 9.74 14.38
CA ALA A 107 0.37 9.51 14.99
C ALA A 107 1.04 10.83 15.43
N GLU A 108 1.01 11.87 14.57
CA GLU A 108 1.48 13.22 14.91
C GLU A 108 0.72 13.78 16.11
N GLN A 109 -0.60 13.62 16.09
CA GLN A 109 -1.49 14.01 17.16
C GLN A 109 -1.32 13.24 18.47
N LEU A 110 -0.63 12.09 18.45
CA LEU A 110 -0.29 11.29 19.63
C LEU A 110 1.18 11.46 20.05
N GLY A 111 1.98 12.22 19.30
CA GLY A 111 3.41 12.42 19.56
C GLY A 111 4.26 11.20 19.23
N LEU A 112 3.84 10.38 18.26
CA LEU A 112 4.52 9.16 17.83
C LEU A 112 5.36 9.33 16.55
N SER A 113 5.29 10.51 15.92
CA SER A 113 6.01 10.88 14.70
C SER A 113 7.22 11.76 15.00
#